data_AF-A0A7J2YN80-F1
#
_entry.id   AF-A0A7J2YN80-F1
#
_cell.length_a   1.000
_cell.length_b   1.000
_cell.length_c   1.000
_cell.angle_alpha   90.00
_cell.angle_beta   90.00
_cell.angle_gamma   90.00
#
_symmetry.space_group_name_H-M   'P 1'
#
loop_
_entity.id
_entity.type
_entity.pdbx_description
1 polymer ?
#
loop_
_entity_poly.entity_id
_entity_poly.type
_entity_poly.pdbx_seq_one_letter_code
_entity_poly.pdbx_strand_id
1 'polypeptide(L)'
;MELVVFISRHSSVSGTPTLSVHTPGNLCEAELGGLSRTVSVSPANPMRDALKTMMQFKQEMRLDYEVSYECTHHGPSLNVPTMFAELGSSIKQWSDLKAAEAVAHAAMKAISNFRNSQVKTVLGIGGPHYNARFTRMALENELAFGHIIPKYAISYVDVEILRQCAERTLEKVEYAVLDWKGIKGENKKVLVEMLREVSMSFEKI
;
A
#
# COMPACT_ATOMS: atom_id res chain seq x y z
N MET A 1 -0.04 -12.80 17.55
CA MET A 1 0.26 -11.62 16.72
C MET A 1 -1.05 -11.02 16.30
N GLU A 2 -1.17 -9.70 16.37
CA GLU A 2 -2.42 -8.96 16.19
C GLU A 2 -2.33 -8.07 14.95
N LEU A 3 -3.46 -7.83 14.29
CA LEU A 3 -3.59 -6.89 13.17
C LEU A 3 -4.22 -5.61 13.68
N VAL A 4 -3.62 -4.47 13.34
CA VAL A 4 -4.23 -3.15 13.55
C VAL A 4 -4.76 -2.65 12.20
N VAL A 5 -6.07 -2.40 12.13
CA VAL A 5 -6.72 -1.77 10.97
C VAL A 5 -7.24 -0.41 11.39
N PHE A 6 -6.66 0.65 10.83
CA PHE A 6 -7.16 2.01 10.98
C PHE A 6 -8.25 2.26 9.95
N ILE A 7 -9.49 2.46 10.41
CA ILE A 7 -10.57 2.96 9.57
C ILE A 7 -10.48 4.49 9.60
N SER A 8 -10.13 5.07 8.45
CA SER A 8 -9.70 6.47 8.39
C SER A 8 -10.30 7.21 7.20
N ARG A 9 -10.18 8.53 7.23
CA ARG A 9 -10.49 9.38 6.09
C ARG A 9 -9.21 9.58 5.27
N HIS A 10 -9.34 9.47 3.97
CA HIS A 10 -8.32 9.93 3.05
C HIS A 10 -8.63 11.37 2.61
N SER A 11 -7.64 12.25 2.55
CA SER A 11 -7.82 13.64 2.12
C SER A 11 -6.87 14.01 0.98
N SER A 12 -7.43 14.47 -0.13
CA SER A 12 -6.65 14.85 -1.32
C SER A 12 -7.24 16.08 -1.99
N VAL A 13 -6.33 16.96 -2.46
CA VAL A 13 -6.68 18.18 -3.21
C VAL A 13 -7.36 17.86 -4.54
N SER A 14 -7.11 16.68 -5.14
CA SER A 14 -7.75 16.30 -6.40
C SER A 14 -9.27 16.09 -6.26
N GLY A 15 -9.77 15.86 -5.04
CA GLY A 15 -11.18 15.60 -4.76
C GLY A 15 -11.69 14.28 -5.34
N THR A 16 -10.81 13.42 -5.86
CA THR A 16 -11.18 12.15 -6.48
C THR A 16 -11.85 11.23 -5.44
N PRO A 17 -13.07 10.73 -5.67
CA PRO A 17 -13.69 9.75 -4.77
C PRO A 17 -12.87 8.45 -4.76
N THR A 18 -12.45 7.99 -3.58
CA THR A 18 -11.55 6.84 -3.47
C THR A 18 -11.88 5.97 -2.26
N LEU A 19 -11.83 4.65 -2.45
CA LEU A 19 -11.75 3.64 -1.40
C LEU A 19 -10.33 3.07 -1.45
N SER A 20 -9.55 3.19 -0.38
CA SER A 20 -8.13 2.88 -0.46
C SER A 20 -7.61 2.06 0.71
N VAL A 21 -6.46 1.42 0.47
CA VAL A 21 -5.69 0.73 1.50
C VAL A 21 -4.21 1.03 1.36
N HIS A 22 -3.52 1.11 2.48
CA HIS A 22 -2.05 1.17 2.52
C HIS A 22 -1.52 0.79 3.90
N THR A 23 -0.22 0.55 3.93
CA THR A 23 0.52 0.43 5.19
C THR A 23 1.19 1.77 5.52
N PRO A 24 1.17 2.21 6.79
CA PRO A 24 1.82 3.45 7.18
C PRO A 24 3.34 3.28 7.31
N GLY A 25 4.05 4.39 7.18
CA GLY A 25 5.48 4.44 7.33
C GLY A 25 6.12 5.63 6.64
N ASN A 26 7.24 6.11 7.20
CA ASN A 26 7.99 7.20 6.60
C ASN A 26 9.26 6.66 5.95
N LEU A 27 9.33 6.78 4.62
CA LEU A 27 10.52 6.41 3.82
C LEU A 27 11.65 7.43 3.96
N CYS A 28 11.33 8.65 4.42
CA CYS A 28 12.24 9.76 4.68
C CYS A 28 11.74 10.50 5.94
N GLU A 29 11.47 11.80 5.88
CA GLU A 29 10.99 12.57 7.03
C GLU A 29 9.54 12.25 7.43
N ALA A 30 9.28 12.31 8.74
CA ALA A 30 7.97 12.09 9.35
C ALA A 30 7.20 13.40 9.55
N GLU A 31 6.63 13.94 8.48
CA GLU A 31 5.86 15.19 8.53
C GLU A 31 4.45 14.99 9.10
N LEU A 32 3.87 13.80 8.93
CA LEU A 32 2.50 13.46 9.31
C LEU A 32 2.47 12.28 10.29
N GLY A 33 3.26 12.40 11.36
CA GLY A 33 3.34 11.42 12.45
C GLY A 33 4.25 10.22 12.16
N GLY A 34 4.45 9.39 13.18
CA GLY A 34 5.42 8.30 13.16
C GLY A 34 6.86 8.79 13.38
N LEU A 35 7.83 7.94 13.07
CA LEU A 35 9.26 8.24 13.16
C LEU A 35 9.83 8.39 11.74
N SER A 36 10.76 9.34 11.55
CA SER A 36 11.48 9.47 10.28
C SER A 36 12.20 8.15 9.98
N ARG A 37 12.28 7.79 8.70
CA ARG A 37 13.02 6.63 8.20
C ARG A 37 12.59 5.30 8.88
N THR A 38 11.31 5.20 9.22
CA THR A 38 10.74 4.04 9.90
C THR A 38 9.37 3.70 9.34
N VAL A 39 9.26 2.54 8.70
CA VAL A 39 7.98 1.97 8.24
C VAL A 39 7.34 1.06 9.29
N SER A 40 6.01 0.95 9.30
CA SER A 40 5.31 -0.04 10.13
C SER A 40 5.47 -1.46 9.58
N VAL A 41 4.98 -2.46 10.30
CA VAL A 41 4.89 -3.82 9.73
C VAL A 41 3.71 -3.88 8.75
N SER A 42 3.97 -4.15 7.48
CA SER A 42 2.97 -4.22 6.42
C SER A 42 2.26 -5.58 6.35
N PRO A 43 0.92 -5.65 6.49
CA PRO A 43 0.13 -6.87 6.28
C PRO A 43 -0.33 -6.98 4.82
N ALA A 44 0.50 -7.54 3.93
CA ALA A 44 0.25 -7.49 2.49
C ALA A 44 -1.03 -8.23 2.06
N ASN A 45 -1.25 -9.45 2.55
CA ASN A 45 -2.45 -10.22 2.21
C ASN A 45 -3.73 -9.61 2.81
N PRO A 46 -3.76 -9.17 4.08
CA PRO A 46 -4.91 -8.43 4.60
C PRO A 46 -5.25 -7.16 3.82
N MET A 47 -4.24 -6.38 3.39
CA MET A 47 -4.50 -5.22 2.52
C MET A 47 -5.09 -5.64 1.17
N ARG A 48 -4.58 -6.72 0.56
CA ARG A 48 -5.15 -7.26 -0.68
C ARG A 48 -6.61 -7.70 -0.48
N ASP A 49 -6.90 -8.40 0.61
CA ASP A 49 -8.25 -8.88 0.92
C ASP A 49 -9.22 -7.69 1.08
N ALA A 50 -8.80 -6.63 1.80
CA ALA A 50 -9.57 -5.39 1.89
C ALA A 50 -9.78 -4.74 0.51
N LEU A 51 -8.73 -4.62 -0.30
CA LEU A 51 -8.81 -4.03 -1.64
C LEU A 51 -9.80 -4.77 -2.54
N LYS A 52 -9.75 -6.11 -2.56
CA LYS A 52 -10.70 -6.95 -3.30
C LYS A 52 -12.13 -6.78 -2.79
N THR A 53 -12.30 -6.66 -1.48
CA THR A 53 -13.62 -6.42 -0.87
C THR A 53 -14.18 -5.06 -1.26
N MET A 54 -13.36 -4.00 -1.23
CA MET A 54 -13.77 -2.68 -1.69
C MET A 54 -14.19 -2.70 -3.17
N MET A 55 -13.45 -3.43 -4.03
CA MET A 55 -13.81 -3.58 -5.44
C MET A 55 -15.14 -4.33 -5.63
N GLN A 56 -15.37 -5.40 -4.86
CA GLN A 56 -16.63 -6.14 -4.89
C GLN A 56 -17.80 -5.23 -4.48
N PHE A 57 -17.70 -4.56 -3.33
CA PHE A 57 -18.76 -3.69 -2.82
C PHE A 57 -19.00 -2.46 -3.71
N LYS A 58 -17.93 -1.90 -4.31
CA LYS A 58 -18.05 -0.87 -5.35
C LYS A 58 -18.99 -1.33 -6.46
N GLN A 59 -18.82 -2.54 -6.96
CA GLN A 59 -19.63 -3.07 -8.06
C GLN A 59 -21.07 -3.37 -7.62
N GLU A 60 -21.24 -4.05 -6.48
CA GLU A 60 -22.55 -4.44 -5.94
C GLU A 60 -23.42 -3.23 -5.59
N MET A 61 -22.83 -2.22 -4.94
CA MET A 61 -23.51 -0.99 -4.53
C MET A 61 -23.52 0.10 -5.60
N ARG A 62 -22.86 -0.14 -6.75
CA ARG A 62 -22.71 0.79 -7.88
C ARG A 62 -22.10 2.14 -7.46
N LEU A 63 -21.02 2.07 -6.68
CA LEU A 63 -20.31 3.25 -6.19
C LEU A 63 -19.42 3.83 -7.29
N ASP A 64 -19.52 5.14 -7.52
CA ASP A 64 -18.67 5.88 -8.45
C ASP A 64 -17.37 6.35 -7.76
N TYR A 65 -16.56 5.36 -7.36
CA TYR A 65 -15.32 5.56 -6.61
C TYR A 65 -14.17 4.80 -7.26
N GLU A 66 -12.95 5.33 -7.18
CA GLU A 66 -11.76 4.55 -7.47
C GLU A 66 -11.43 3.62 -6.29
N VAL A 67 -10.92 2.43 -6.59
CA VAL A 67 -10.42 1.49 -5.58
C VAL A 67 -8.94 1.32 -5.81
N SER A 68 -8.10 1.63 -4.83
CA SER A 68 -6.65 1.64 -5.04
C SER A 68 -5.84 1.33 -3.79
N TYR A 69 -4.64 0.78 -4.00
CA TYR A 69 -3.57 1.00 -3.04
C TYR A 69 -3.17 2.47 -3.01
N GLU A 70 -2.69 2.91 -1.86
CA GLU A 70 -1.82 4.06 -1.73
C GLU A 70 -0.38 3.61 -1.45
N CYS A 71 0.56 4.50 -1.72
CA CYS A 71 1.96 4.25 -1.38
C CYS A 71 2.17 4.23 0.14
N THR A 72 3.29 3.68 0.60
CA THR A 72 3.68 3.79 2.01
C THR A 72 3.97 5.25 2.36
N HIS A 73 3.21 5.79 3.31
CA HIS A 73 3.36 7.17 3.77
C HIS A 73 2.74 7.37 5.15
N HIS A 74 3.11 8.50 5.80
CA HIS A 74 2.65 8.99 7.09
C HIS A 74 2.75 8.00 8.27
N GLY A 75 2.46 8.47 9.48
CA GLY A 75 2.47 7.65 10.68
C GLY A 75 1.26 6.71 10.81
N PRO A 76 1.26 5.82 11.81
CA PRO A 76 2.29 5.62 12.81
C PRO A 76 3.45 4.73 12.32
N SER A 77 4.48 4.59 13.15
CA SER A 77 5.56 3.61 12.99
C SER A 77 5.41 2.55 14.08
N LEU A 78 4.78 1.41 13.76
CA LEU A 78 4.42 0.35 14.70
C LEU A 78 5.16 -0.96 14.40
N ASN A 79 5.45 -1.72 15.46
CA ASN A 79 6.08 -3.05 15.40
C ASN A 79 5.06 -4.20 15.27
N VAL A 80 3.79 -3.88 15.02
CA VAL A 80 2.72 -4.85 14.77
C VAL A 80 2.15 -4.64 13.37
N PRO A 81 1.66 -5.70 12.69
CA PRO A 81 0.99 -5.59 11.40
C PRO A 81 -0.06 -4.50 11.40
N THR A 82 0.11 -3.49 10.54
CA THR A 82 -0.69 -2.27 10.54
C THR A 82 -1.05 -1.84 9.12
N MET A 83 -2.34 -1.55 8.91
CA MET A 83 -2.85 -0.98 7.67
C MET A 83 -3.92 0.07 7.92
N PHE A 84 -4.14 0.89 6.91
CA PHE A 84 -5.27 1.79 6.77
C PHE A 84 -6.25 1.21 5.76
N ALA A 85 -7.54 1.40 6.04
CA ALA A 85 -8.64 1.21 5.10
C ALA A 85 -9.43 2.52 5.11
N GLU A 86 -9.42 3.24 4.00
CA GLU A 86 -9.82 4.65 3.97
C GLU A 86 -10.95 4.96 3.00
N LEU A 87 -11.69 6.02 3.34
CA LEU A 87 -12.68 6.66 2.49
C LEU A 87 -12.22 8.08 2.16
N GLY A 88 -12.08 8.38 0.88
CA GLY A 88 -11.62 9.67 0.37
C GLY A 88 -12.50 10.27 -0.71
N SER A 89 -12.33 11.55 -1.05
CA SER A 89 -11.19 12.39 -0.62
C SER A 89 -11.60 13.69 0.08
N SER A 90 -12.90 13.91 0.29
CA SER A 90 -13.44 15.15 0.86
C SER A 90 -14.64 14.89 1.75
N ILE A 91 -15.15 15.94 2.40
CA ILE A 91 -16.36 15.88 3.26
C ILE A 91 -17.56 15.23 2.57
N LYS A 92 -17.68 15.41 1.24
CA LYS A 92 -18.75 14.79 0.45
C LYS A 92 -18.67 13.26 0.53
N GLN A 93 -17.48 12.70 0.36
CA GLN A 93 -17.26 11.26 0.43
C GLN A 93 -17.24 10.75 1.87
N TRP A 94 -16.65 11.48 2.81
CA TRP A 94 -16.63 11.08 4.23
C TRP A 94 -18.03 10.95 4.85
N SER A 95 -19.02 11.63 4.26
CA SER A 95 -20.44 11.57 4.69
C SER A 95 -21.25 10.53 3.90
N ASP A 96 -20.67 9.83 2.93
CA ASP A 96 -21.33 8.81 2.12
C ASP A 96 -21.38 7.47 2.87
N LEU A 97 -22.53 7.17 3.46
CA LEU A 97 -22.73 5.96 4.27
C LEU A 97 -22.56 4.67 3.48
N LYS A 98 -22.87 4.64 2.18
CA LYS A 98 -22.70 3.42 1.36
C LYS A 98 -21.22 3.17 1.09
N ALA A 99 -20.47 4.22 0.80
CA ALA A 99 -19.03 4.12 0.64
C ALA A 99 -18.34 3.74 1.97
N ALA A 100 -18.80 4.29 3.09
CA ALA A 100 -18.31 3.92 4.42
C ALA A 100 -18.61 2.45 4.76
N GLU A 101 -19.79 1.93 4.39
CA GLU A 101 -20.16 0.52 4.54
C GLU A 101 -19.20 -0.40 3.76
N ALA A 102 -18.83 -0.02 2.53
CA ALA A 102 -17.84 -0.78 1.75
C ALA A 102 -16.47 -0.84 2.45
N VAL A 103 -16.00 0.27 3.04
CA VAL A 103 -14.75 0.32 3.81
C VAL A 103 -14.85 -0.52 5.09
N ALA A 104 -15.99 -0.47 5.79
CA ALA A 104 -16.22 -1.28 6.99
C ALA A 104 -16.18 -2.79 6.68
N HIS A 105 -16.85 -3.22 5.59
CA HIS A 105 -16.78 -4.61 5.14
C HIS A 105 -15.35 -5.02 4.76
N ALA A 106 -14.61 -4.16 4.08
CA ALA A 106 -13.22 -4.41 3.72
C ALA A 106 -12.32 -4.58 4.96
N ALA A 107 -12.47 -3.72 5.97
CA ALA A 107 -11.75 -3.83 7.23
C ALA A 107 -12.10 -5.15 7.96
N MET A 108 -13.39 -5.49 8.05
CA MET A 108 -13.83 -6.73 8.67
C MET A 108 -13.31 -7.96 7.93
N LYS A 109 -13.24 -7.91 6.59
CA LYS A 109 -12.69 -9.00 5.78
C LYS A 109 -11.20 -9.20 6.05
N ALA A 110 -10.42 -8.11 6.09
CA ALA A 110 -9.00 -8.16 6.43
C ALA A 110 -8.76 -8.80 7.80
N ILE A 111 -9.60 -8.46 8.80
CA ILE A 111 -9.53 -9.03 10.14
C ILE A 111 -9.92 -10.51 10.15
N SER A 112 -11.05 -10.88 9.53
CA SER A 112 -11.55 -12.26 9.54
C SER A 112 -10.62 -13.23 8.81
N ASN A 113 -9.89 -12.72 7.81
CA ASN A 113 -8.94 -13.49 7.02
C ASN A 113 -7.49 -13.33 7.45
N PHE A 114 -7.20 -12.56 8.50
CA PHE A 114 -5.86 -12.36 9.01
C PHE A 114 -5.26 -13.74 9.35
N ARG A 115 -4.35 -14.22 8.48
CA ARG A 115 -3.66 -15.54 8.47
C ARG A 115 -4.22 -16.65 7.58
N ASN A 116 -5.34 -16.46 6.90
CA ASN A 116 -5.94 -17.47 6.01
C ASN A 116 -5.59 -17.26 4.53
N SER A 117 -5.13 -16.06 4.16
CA SER A 117 -4.77 -15.70 2.77
C SER A 117 -3.25 -15.82 2.59
N GLN A 118 -2.82 -16.60 1.59
CA GLN A 118 -1.40 -16.90 1.32
C GLN A 118 -1.06 -16.67 -0.15
N VAL A 119 -1.21 -15.44 -0.58
CA VAL A 119 -0.87 -15.00 -1.92
C VAL A 119 0.56 -14.47 -1.94
N LYS A 120 1.24 -14.61 -3.10
CA LYS A 120 2.62 -14.16 -3.27
C LYS A 120 2.74 -12.68 -2.92
N THR A 121 3.68 -12.38 -2.03
CA THR A 121 3.89 -11.03 -1.52
C THR A 121 5.08 -10.36 -2.18
N VAL A 122 4.90 -9.10 -2.59
CA VAL A 122 5.90 -8.33 -3.34
C VAL A 122 6.03 -6.90 -2.79
N LEU A 123 7.15 -6.26 -3.08
CA LEU A 123 7.29 -4.80 -2.94
C LEU A 123 6.87 -4.11 -4.23
N GLY A 124 6.23 -2.95 -4.13
CA GLY A 124 5.98 -2.08 -5.29
C GLY A 124 6.97 -0.92 -5.32
N ILE A 125 7.62 -0.66 -6.45
CA ILE A 125 8.54 0.49 -6.57
C ILE A 125 8.30 1.24 -7.87
N GLY A 126 8.05 2.54 -7.76
CA GLY A 126 7.82 3.46 -8.88
C GLY A 126 6.37 3.85 -9.08
N GLY A 127 6.18 4.79 -10.00
CA GLY A 127 4.86 5.32 -10.36
C GLY A 127 4.32 6.39 -9.38
N PRO A 128 3.07 6.82 -9.59
CA PRO A 128 2.42 7.84 -8.77
C PRO A 128 1.97 7.27 -7.41
N HIS A 129 1.42 8.15 -6.57
CA HIS A 129 0.92 7.79 -5.23
C HIS A 129 -0.16 6.70 -5.26
N TYR A 130 -1.10 6.78 -6.21
CA TYR A 130 -2.07 5.72 -6.50
C TYR A 130 -1.63 4.97 -7.77
N ASN A 131 -0.85 3.90 -7.60
CA ASN A 131 -0.34 3.15 -8.75
C ASN A 131 -1.39 2.15 -9.25
N ALA A 132 -2.15 2.55 -10.27
CA ALA A 132 -3.21 1.74 -10.88
C ALA A 132 -2.73 0.36 -11.38
N ARG A 133 -1.45 0.23 -11.77
CA ARG A 133 -0.88 -1.06 -12.22
C ARG A 133 -0.74 -2.02 -11.04
N PHE A 134 -0.21 -1.55 -9.92
CA PHE A 134 -0.08 -2.39 -8.70
C PHE A 134 -1.44 -2.79 -8.16
N THR A 135 -2.38 -1.86 -8.10
CA THR A 135 -3.79 -2.14 -7.76
C THR A 135 -4.37 -3.23 -8.66
N ARG A 136 -4.23 -3.08 -9.99
CA ARG A 136 -4.73 -4.07 -10.95
C ARG A 136 -4.10 -5.44 -10.74
N MET A 137 -2.79 -5.52 -10.58
CA MET A 137 -2.08 -6.78 -10.35
C MET A 137 -2.57 -7.48 -9.07
N ALA A 138 -2.93 -6.74 -8.03
CA ALA A 138 -3.46 -7.34 -6.82
C ALA A 138 -4.89 -7.87 -6.97
N LEU A 139 -5.71 -7.17 -7.75
CA LEU A 139 -7.08 -7.57 -8.06
C LEU A 139 -7.12 -8.78 -9.01
N GLU A 140 -6.27 -8.80 -10.04
CA GLU A 140 -6.30 -9.78 -11.14
C GLU A 140 -5.30 -10.93 -10.97
N ASN A 141 -4.04 -10.66 -10.61
CA ASN A 141 -2.89 -11.56 -10.83
C ASN A 141 -2.36 -12.21 -9.55
N GLU A 142 -3.18 -12.28 -8.50
CA GLU A 142 -2.78 -12.93 -7.23
C GLU A 142 -1.40 -12.44 -6.71
N LEU A 143 -1.19 -11.13 -6.67
CA LEU A 143 -0.09 -10.52 -5.92
C LEU A 143 -0.62 -9.72 -4.74
N ALA A 144 0.04 -9.82 -3.60
CA ALA A 144 -0.18 -8.97 -2.43
C ALA A 144 0.98 -7.97 -2.33
N PHE A 145 0.70 -6.68 -2.36
CA PHE A 145 1.73 -5.66 -2.21
C PHE A 145 1.91 -5.34 -0.73
N GLY A 146 3.15 -5.43 -0.25
CA GLY A 146 3.53 -4.93 1.07
C GLY A 146 3.76 -3.43 1.02
N HIS A 147 4.99 -3.00 1.31
CA HIS A 147 5.37 -1.60 1.10
C HIS A 147 5.42 -1.22 -0.38
N ILE A 148 4.97 0.00 -0.67
CA ILE A 148 4.99 0.60 -2.01
C ILE A 148 5.76 1.92 -1.95
N ILE A 149 6.86 1.99 -2.69
CA ILE A 149 7.76 3.15 -2.78
C ILE A 149 7.41 3.97 -4.04
N PRO A 150 6.82 5.17 -3.92
CA PRO A 150 6.44 5.99 -5.06
C PRO A 150 7.66 6.62 -5.74
N LYS A 151 7.52 7.01 -7.00
CA LYS A 151 8.56 7.69 -7.80
C LYS A 151 9.23 8.85 -7.07
N TYR A 152 8.44 9.66 -6.34
CA TYR A 152 8.95 10.86 -5.65
C TYR A 152 9.81 10.52 -4.44
N ALA A 153 9.66 9.32 -3.86
CA ALA A 153 10.40 8.89 -2.67
C ALA A 153 11.73 8.20 -3.01
N ILE A 154 11.86 7.63 -4.23
CA ILE A 154 13.00 6.78 -4.61
C ILE A 154 14.36 7.46 -4.37
N SER A 155 14.49 8.76 -4.61
CA SER A 155 15.76 9.49 -4.41
C SER A 155 16.17 9.65 -2.94
N TYR A 156 15.26 9.40 -2.00
CA TYR A 156 15.51 9.48 -0.56
C TYR A 156 15.64 8.11 0.10
N VAL A 157 15.39 7.04 -0.65
CA VAL A 157 15.50 5.65 -0.18
C VAL A 157 16.93 5.17 -0.41
N ASP A 158 17.51 4.58 0.62
CA ASP A 158 18.76 3.84 0.57
C ASP A 158 18.55 2.35 0.85
N VAL A 159 19.64 1.60 0.92
CA VAL A 159 19.66 0.16 1.19
C VAL A 159 19.00 -0.18 2.53
N GLU A 160 19.17 0.66 3.54
CA GLU A 160 18.59 0.43 4.87
C GLU A 160 17.06 0.49 4.81
N ILE A 161 16.51 1.54 4.17
CA ILE A 161 15.05 1.66 4.02
C ILE A 161 14.49 0.58 3.10
N LEU A 162 15.18 0.23 2.02
CA LEU A 162 14.76 -0.86 1.14
C LEU A 162 14.72 -2.20 1.87
N ARG A 163 15.75 -2.50 2.68
CA ARG A 163 15.80 -3.67 3.55
C ARG A 163 14.66 -3.63 4.58
N GLN A 164 14.44 -2.48 5.20
CA GLN A 164 13.36 -2.28 6.16
C GLN A 164 11.99 -2.56 5.54
N CYS A 165 11.70 -2.08 4.32
CA CYS A 165 10.46 -2.40 3.60
C CYS A 165 10.29 -3.91 3.36
N ALA A 166 11.37 -4.63 3.03
CA ALA A 166 11.30 -6.08 2.83
C ALA A 166 11.07 -6.83 4.14
N GLU A 167 11.85 -6.52 5.18
CA GLU A 167 11.85 -7.23 6.46
C GLU A 167 10.66 -6.86 7.34
N ARG A 168 10.12 -5.65 7.19
CA ARG A 168 8.91 -5.19 7.88
C ARG A 168 7.66 -5.41 7.03
N THR A 169 7.67 -6.41 6.15
CA THR A 169 6.43 -6.98 5.63
C THR A 169 6.14 -8.26 6.41
N LEU A 170 4.90 -8.43 6.85
CA LEU A 170 4.50 -9.58 7.66
C LEU A 170 4.77 -10.89 6.93
N GLU A 171 4.36 -10.95 5.67
CA GLU A 171 4.62 -12.08 4.80
C GLU A 171 6.00 -11.96 4.16
N LYS A 172 6.60 -13.11 3.84
CA LYS A 172 7.86 -13.14 3.13
C LYS A 172 7.71 -12.46 1.77
N VAL A 173 8.44 -11.37 1.56
CA VAL A 173 8.58 -10.73 0.25
C VAL A 173 9.39 -11.64 -0.66
N GLU A 174 8.82 -12.01 -1.81
CA GLU A 174 9.47 -12.89 -2.78
C GLU A 174 10.33 -12.09 -3.78
N TYR A 175 9.84 -10.92 -4.22
CA TYR A 175 10.53 -10.04 -5.17
C TYR A 175 9.94 -8.62 -5.16
N ALA A 176 10.63 -7.70 -5.84
CA ALA A 176 10.14 -6.35 -6.09
C ALA A 176 9.55 -6.21 -7.50
N VAL A 177 8.37 -5.59 -7.62
CA VAL A 177 7.77 -5.19 -8.89
C VAL A 177 8.11 -3.73 -9.15
N LEU A 178 8.79 -3.48 -10.27
CA LEU A 178 9.24 -2.15 -10.66
C LEU A 178 8.32 -1.61 -11.76
N ASP A 179 7.59 -0.53 -11.48
CA ASP A 179 6.97 0.27 -12.53
C ASP A 179 8.08 1.03 -13.28
N TRP A 180 8.68 0.38 -14.28
CA TRP A 180 9.94 0.82 -14.87
C TRP A 180 9.80 2.13 -15.63
N LYS A 181 8.62 2.38 -16.18
CA LYS A 181 8.27 3.66 -16.81
C LYS A 181 7.97 4.73 -15.75
N GLY A 182 7.43 4.32 -14.61
CA GLY A 182 7.20 5.17 -13.44
C GLY A 182 8.46 5.59 -12.68
N ILE A 183 9.65 5.06 -12.97
CA ILE A 183 10.91 5.42 -12.30
C ILE A 183 11.71 6.45 -13.11
N LYS A 184 12.21 7.51 -12.46
CA LYS A 184 13.10 8.50 -13.10
C LYS A 184 14.39 7.85 -13.60
N GLY A 185 14.86 8.24 -14.79
CA GLY A 185 16.06 7.67 -15.42
C GLY A 185 17.29 7.66 -14.49
N GLU A 186 17.53 8.77 -13.80
CA GLU A 186 18.63 8.96 -12.85
C GLU A 186 18.62 7.96 -11.67
N ASN A 187 17.43 7.52 -11.24
CA ASN A 187 17.27 6.62 -10.09
C ASN A 187 17.36 5.13 -10.47
N LYS A 188 17.26 4.79 -11.76
CA LYS A 188 17.14 3.38 -12.21
C LYS A 188 18.36 2.54 -11.87
N LYS A 189 19.56 3.08 -12.10
CA LYS A 189 20.82 2.36 -11.86
C LYS A 189 21.02 2.14 -10.36
N VAL A 190 20.91 3.21 -9.58
CA VAL A 190 21.05 3.18 -8.12
C VAL A 190 20.05 2.20 -7.49
N LEU A 191 18.78 2.25 -7.89
CA LEU A 191 17.77 1.32 -7.38
C LEU A 191 18.12 -0.16 -7.67
N VAL A 192 18.59 -0.47 -8.88
CA VAL A 192 18.98 -1.84 -9.24
C VAL A 192 20.20 -2.29 -8.44
N GLU A 193 21.15 -1.41 -8.16
CA GLU A 193 22.30 -1.70 -7.31
C GLU A 193 21.86 -1.97 -5.85
N MET A 194 20.97 -1.15 -5.30
CA MET A 194 20.42 -1.38 -3.95
C MET A 194 19.66 -2.71 -3.85
N LEU A 195 18.82 -3.05 -4.84
CA LEU A 195 18.08 -4.32 -4.87
C LEU A 195 19.03 -5.53 -4.90
N ARG A 196 20.14 -5.43 -5.62
CA ARG A 196 21.18 -6.49 -5.64
C ARG A 196 21.88 -6.61 -4.30
N GLU A 197 22.19 -5.49 -3.65
CA GLU A 197 22.85 -5.47 -2.35
C GLU A 197 22.00 -6.15 -1.27
N VAL A 198 20.67 -5.96 -1.30
CA VAL A 198 19.73 -6.67 -0.41
C VAL A 198 19.32 -8.05 -0.92
N SER A 199 19.95 -8.57 -1.99
CA SER A 199 19.63 -9.86 -2.61
C SER A 199 18.16 -10.02 -3.01
N MET A 200 17.48 -8.92 -3.35
CA MET A 200 16.08 -8.90 -3.77
C MET A 200 15.97 -9.05 -5.28
N SER A 201 15.33 -10.14 -5.73
CA SER A 201 14.99 -10.29 -7.14
C SER A 201 13.92 -9.28 -7.56
N PHE A 202 13.83 -8.94 -8.84
CA PHE A 202 12.85 -7.95 -9.30
C PHE A 202 12.36 -8.20 -10.73
N GLU A 203 11.15 -7.72 -10.99
CA GLU A 203 10.49 -7.73 -12.30
C GLU A 203 10.21 -6.28 -12.74
N LYS A 204 10.28 -6.02 -14.05
CA LYS A 204 9.99 -4.70 -14.63
C LYS A 204 8.68 -4.76 -15.40
N ILE A 205 7.76 -3.84 -15.10
CA ILE A 205 6.46 -3.67 -15.79
C ILE A 205 6.32 -2.28 -16.44
#